data_AF-A0A349X2F7-F1
#
_entry.id   AF-A0A349X2F7-F1
#
_cell.length_a   1.000
_cell.length_b   1.000
_cell.length_c   1.000
_cell.angle_alpha   90.00
_cell.angle_beta   90.00
_cell.angle_gamma   90.00
#
_symmetry.space_group_name_H-M   'P 1'
#
loop_
_entity.id
_entity.type
_entity.pdbx_description
1 polymer ?
#
loop_
_entity_poly.entity_id
_entity_poly.type
_entity_poly.pdbx_seq_one_letter_code
_entity_poly.pdbx_strand_id
1 'polypeptide(L)'
;MNRIFTAAAFAILLLSFGASVQAQIAADCTLPTQPIIPDGNVASMDELVAAQKAFKAFQGNLGGYRDCLLKAESELDAESADLDANKLTITNLYDGSVDAETETAEKFNESVRAYNARNPKTDDE
;
A
#
# COMPACT_ATOMS: atom_id res chain seq x y z
N MET A 1 13.07 47.53 -50.37
CA MET A 1 13.74 48.15 -49.21
C MET A 1 13.19 47.54 -47.94
N ASN A 2 14.12 47.10 -47.10
CA ASN A 2 13.99 46.45 -45.81
C ASN A 2 13.24 47.31 -44.78
N ARG A 3 12.29 46.76 -44.01
CA ARG A 3 11.97 47.21 -42.64
C ARG A 3 11.55 46.02 -41.77
N ILE A 4 12.43 45.74 -40.81
CA ILE A 4 12.34 44.78 -39.72
C ILE A 4 11.39 45.36 -38.63
N PHE A 5 11.15 44.58 -37.56
CA PHE A 5 10.52 44.88 -36.25
C PHE A 5 9.03 44.49 -36.17
N THR A 6 8.58 43.51 -35.38
CA THR A 6 9.04 43.00 -34.07
C THR A 6 8.71 41.50 -33.92
N ALA A 7 9.69 40.71 -33.47
CA ALA A 7 9.48 39.32 -33.08
C ALA A 7 8.83 39.28 -31.68
N ALA A 8 7.60 38.78 -31.59
CA ALA A 8 7.02 38.34 -30.33
C ALA A 8 7.63 36.97 -30.00
N ALA A 9 8.67 36.96 -29.17
CA ALA A 9 9.25 35.75 -28.63
C ALA A 9 8.24 35.11 -27.66
N PHE A 10 7.46 34.14 -28.15
CA PHE A 10 6.77 33.18 -27.30
C PHE A 10 7.83 32.23 -26.71
N ALA A 11 8.40 32.60 -25.57
CA ALA A 11 9.11 31.65 -24.72
C ALA A 11 8.04 30.80 -24.01
N ILE A 12 7.60 29.73 -24.69
CA ILE A 12 6.86 28.65 -24.03
C ILE A 12 7.89 27.93 -23.15
N LEU A 13 7.90 28.29 -21.87
CA LEU A 13 8.51 27.48 -20.82
C LEU A 13 7.75 26.15 -20.81
N LEU A 14 8.32 25.15 -21.47
CA LEU A 14 7.96 23.76 -21.27
C LEU A 14 8.31 23.45 -19.81
N LEU A 15 7.31 23.58 -18.93
CA LEU A 15 7.30 22.91 -17.64
C LEU A 15 7.31 21.42 -17.95
N SER A 16 8.52 20.85 -18.07
CA SER A 16 8.74 19.43 -17.97
C SER A 16 8.20 19.00 -16.60
N PHE A 17 6.98 18.50 -16.62
CA PHE A 17 6.35 17.84 -15.49
C PHE A 17 7.18 16.60 -15.22
N GLY A 18 8.17 16.72 -14.34
CA GLY A 18 8.82 15.56 -13.75
C GLY A 18 7.76 14.85 -12.94
N ALA A 19 7.07 13.88 -13.56
CA ALA A 19 6.32 12.89 -12.82
C ALA A 19 7.32 12.28 -11.84
N SER A 20 7.13 12.54 -10.55
CA SER A 20 7.96 11.94 -9.52
C SER A 20 7.84 10.43 -9.65
N VAL A 21 8.96 9.73 -9.73
CA VAL A 21 9.02 8.27 -9.91
C VAL A 21 8.25 7.53 -8.81
N GLN A 22 8.09 8.14 -7.62
CA GLN A 22 7.17 7.67 -6.57
C GLN A 22 5.75 7.39 -7.10
N ALA A 23 5.22 8.26 -7.97
CA ALA A 23 3.89 8.11 -8.55
C ALA A 23 3.83 6.99 -9.60
N GLN A 24 4.94 6.62 -10.24
CA GLN A 24 4.98 5.54 -11.23
C GLN A 24 5.09 4.17 -10.58
N ILE A 25 5.99 3.99 -9.60
CA ILE A 25 6.11 2.70 -8.87
C ILE A 25 4.80 2.39 -8.11
N ALA A 26 4.18 3.41 -7.50
CA ALA A 26 2.89 3.24 -6.82
C ALA A 26 1.69 3.10 -7.77
N ALA A 27 1.80 3.56 -9.02
CA ALA A 27 0.74 3.36 -10.02
C ALA A 27 0.72 1.91 -10.55
N ASP A 28 1.87 1.26 -10.62
CA ASP A 28 1.98 -0.11 -11.14
C ASP A 28 1.75 -1.17 -10.05
N CYS A 29 2.08 -0.88 -8.79
CA CYS A 29 1.82 -1.77 -7.66
C CYS A 29 0.64 -1.26 -6.81
N THR A 30 -0.50 -1.96 -6.87
CA THR A 30 -1.71 -1.56 -6.12
C THR A 30 -1.66 -2.03 -4.66
N LEU A 31 -1.50 -1.11 -3.71
CA LEU A 31 -1.64 -1.40 -2.29
C LEU A 31 -3.08 -1.80 -1.97
N PRO A 32 -3.35 -2.99 -1.39
CA PRO A 32 -4.71 -3.39 -1.05
C PRO A 32 -5.27 -2.56 0.12
N THR A 33 -6.59 -2.39 0.13
CA THR A 33 -7.29 -1.74 1.23
C THR A 33 -7.34 -2.66 2.46
N GLN A 34 -6.98 -2.13 3.63
CA GLN A 34 -7.12 -2.86 4.89
C GLN A 34 -8.60 -3.24 5.13
N PRO A 35 -8.90 -4.47 5.56
CA PRO A 35 -10.25 -4.88 5.87
C PRO A 35 -10.73 -4.25 7.18
N ILE A 36 -12.05 -4.09 7.30
CA ILE A 36 -12.66 -3.68 8.57
C ILE A 36 -12.65 -4.88 9.52
N ILE A 37 -12.07 -4.69 10.70
CA ILE A 37 -12.13 -5.64 11.80
C ILE A 37 -13.21 -5.16 12.78
N PRO A 38 -14.28 -5.93 13.03
CA PRO A 38 -15.36 -5.51 13.93
C PRO A 38 -14.90 -5.58 15.39
N ASP A 39 -15.53 -4.79 16.27
CA ASP A 39 -15.25 -4.82 17.72
C ASP A 39 -15.72 -6.13 18.33
N GLY A 40 -14.78 -6.89 18.88
CA GLY A 40 -15.04 -8.19 19.51
C GLY A 40 -15.89 -8.13 20.78
N ASN A 41 -16.18 -6.96 21.34
CA ASN A 41 -17.13 -6.84 22.44
C ASN A 41 -18.58 -6.98 21.98
N VAL A 42 -18.87 -6.73 20.70
CA VAL A 42 -20.24 -6.73 20.15
C VAL A 42 -20.40 -7.64 18.91
N ALA A 43 -19.32 -7.93 18.19
CA ALA A 43 -19.35 -8.73 16.96
C ALA A 43 -19.84 -10.15 17.20
N SER A 44 -20.70 -10.67 16.33
CA SER A 44 -21.10 -12.08 16.25
C SER A 44 -19.96 -12.99 15.75
N MET A 45 -20.11 -14.31 15.93
CA MET A 45 -19.15 -15.29 15.38
C MET A 45 -19.07 -15.19 13.85
N ASP A 46 -20.21 -15.02 13.18
CA ASP A 46 -20.28 -14.91 11.73
C ASP A 46 -19.52 -13.68 11.22
N GLU A 47 -19.64 -12.55 11.91
CA GLU A 47 -18.88 -11.33 11.60
C GLU A 47 -17.36 -11.53 11.78
N LEU A 48 -16.93 -12.25 12.82
CA LEU A 48 -15.50 -12.56 13.02
C LEU A 48 -14.97 -13.55 11.98
N VAL A 49 -15.76 -14.53 11.56
CA VAL A 49 -15.39 -15.43 10.46
C VAL A 49 -15.30 -14.67 9.15
N ALA A 50 -16.22 -13.74 8.88
CA ALA A 50 -16.14 -12.87 7.72
C ALA A 50 -14.89 -11.97 7.76
N ALA A 51 -14.59 -11.37 8.91
CA ALA A 51 -13.37 -10.58 9.12
C ALA A 51 -12.10 -11.41 8.91
N GLN A 52 -12.07 -12.67 9.38
CA GLN A 52 -10.94 -13.58 9.13
C GLN A 52 -10.73 -13.84 7.64
N LYS A 53 -11.81 -14.09 6.89
CA LYS A 53 -11.73 -14.30 5.43
C LYS A 53 -11.22 -13.06 4.71
N ALA A 54 -11.73 -11.90 5.09
CA ALA A 54 -11.28 -10.61 4.55
C ALA A 54 -9.80 -10.35 4.87
N PHE A 55 -9.37 -10.66 6.09
CA PHE A 55 -7.96 -10.54 6.48
C PHE A 55 -7.06 -11.49 5.69
N LYS A 56 -7.43 -12.76 5.52
CA LYS A 56 -6.67 -13.70 4.68
C LYS A 56 -6.56 -13.23 3.22
N ALA A 57 -7.65 -12.68 2.66
CA ALA A 57 -7.62 -12.10 1.32
C ALA A 57 -6.67 -10.88 1.26
N PHE A 58 -6.69 -10.03 2.28
CA PHE A 58 -5.77 -8.90 2.41
C PHE A 58 -4.30 -9.36 2.45
N GLN A 59 -3.97 -10.38 3.24
CA GLN A 59 -2.61 -10.96 3.28
C GLN A 59 -2.17 -11.49 1.91
N GLY A 60 -3.04 -12.21 1.20
CA GLY A 60 -2.75 -12.68 -0.16
C GLY A 60 -2.49 -11.55 -1.14
N ASN A 61 -3.32 -10.49 -1.09
CA ASN A 61 -3.15 -9.31 -1.94
C ASN A 61 -1.88 -8.53 -1.59
N LEU A 62 -1.50 -8.45 -0.31
CA LEU A 62 -0.24 -7.84 0.12
C LEU A 62 0.97 -8.62 -0.37
N GLY A 63 0.89 -9.96 -0.42
CA GLY A 63 1.90 -10.79 -1.08
C GLY A 63 2.12 -10.35 -2.53
N GLY A 64 1.04 -10.26 -3.32
CA GLY A 64 1.12 -9.80 -4.71
C GLY A 64 1.64 -8.37 -4.85
N TYR A 65 1.27 -7.47 -3.94
CA TYR A 65 1.80 -6.10 -3.89
C TYR A 65 3.31 -6.07 -3.65
N ARG A 66 3.80 -6.84 -2.67
CA ARG A 66 5.23 -6.93 -2.34
C ARG A 66 6.03 -7.57 -3.46
N ASP A 67 5.50 -8.60 -4.10
CA ASP A 67 6.13 -9.22 -5.28
C ASP A 67 6.26 -8.21 -6.44
N CYS A 68 5.23 -7.37 -6.65
CA CYS A 68 5.28 -6.29 -7.63
C CYS A 68 6.39 -5.27 -7.30
N LEU A 69 6.51 -4.86 -6.04
CA LEU A 69 7.55 -3.93 -5.59
C LEU A 69 8.96 -4.49 -5.82
N LEU A 70 9.19 -5.77 -5.47
CA LEU A 70 10.48 -6.43 -5.70
C LEU A 70 10.82 -6.55 -7.19
N LYS A 71 9.80 -6.78 -8.03
CA LYS A 71 9.97 -6.76 -9.48
C LYS A 71 10.37 -5.36 -9.96
N ALA A 72 9.68 -4.31 -9.51
CA ALA A 72 10.02 -2.93 -9.86
C ALA A 72 11.45 -2.57 -9.43
N GLU A 73 11.91 -3.06 -8.27
CA GLU A 73 13.29 -2.87 -7.80
C GLU A 73 14.31 -3.52 -8.76
N SER A 74 14.00 -4.74 -9.23
CA SER A 74 14.88 -5.48 -10.14
C SER A 74 15.01 -4.84 -11.53
N GLU A 75 14.06 -3.99 -11.91
CA GLU A 75 14.01 -3.30 -13.20
C GLU A 75 14.62 -1.89 -13.13
N LEU A 76 15.09 -1.44 -11.95
CA LEU A 76 15.75 -0.15 -11.80
C LEU A 76 17.05 -0.08 -12.61
N ASP A 77 17.27 1.04 -13.28
CA ASP A 77 18.53 1.33 -13.97
C ASP A 77 19.66 1.56 -12.95
N ALA A 78 20.68 0.69 -13.00
CA ALA A 78 21.82 0.73 -12.11
C ALA A 78 22.74 1.95 -12.33
N GLU A 79 22.63 2.62 -13.48
CA GLU A 79 23.39 3.84 -13.79
C GLU A 79 22.59 5.12 -13.49
N SER A 80 21.33 4.99 -13.06
CA SER A 80 20.49 6.13 -12.71
C SER A 80 21.02 6.90 -11.51
N ALA A 81 21.06 8.22 -11.63
CA ALA A 81 21.38 9.13 -10.52
C ALA A 81 20.36 9.02 -9.36
N ASP A 82 19.15 8.51 -9.63
CA ASP A 82 18.07 8.37 -8.65
C ASP A 82 17.97 6.95 -8.06
N LEU A 83 18.91 6.05 -8.37
CA LEU A 83 18.85 4.63 -7.96
C LEU A 83 18.59 4.46 -6.45
N ASP A 84 19.36 5.14 -5.61
CA ASP A 84 19.24 5.01 -4.16
C ASP A 84 17.91 5.56 -3.64
N ALA A 85 17.42 6.65 -4.22
CA ALA A 85 16.12 7.24 -3.86
C ALA A 85 14.96 6.32 -4.25
N ASN A 86 15.06 5.66 -5.41
CA ASN A 86 14.07 4.70 -5.87
C ASN A 86 14.07 3.43 -5.01
N LYS A 87 15.24 2.89 -4.66
CA LYS A 87 15.37 1.76 -3.73
C LYS A 87 14.77 2.08 -2.37
N LEU A 88 15.12 3.24 -1.79
CA LEU A 88 14.57 3.68 -0.51
C LEU A 88 13.04 3.79 -0.56
N THR A 89 12.50 4.29 -1.67
CA THR A 89 11.05 4.37 -1.87
C THR A 89 10.41 2.98 -1.85
N ILE A 90 10.98 2.03 -2.58
CA ILE A 90 10.48 0.65 -2.63
C ILE A 90 10.55 0.00 -1.25
N THR A 91 11.67 0.15 -0.53
CA THR A 91 11.81 -0.33 0.85
C THR A 91 10.72 0.23 1.75
N ASN A 92 10.50 1.55 1.75
CA ASN A 92 9.48 2.18 2.58
C ASN A 92 8.05 1.69 2.24
N LEU A 93 7.75 1.47 0.96
CA LEU A 93 6.46 0.93 0.52
C LEU A 93 6.28 -0.52 0.95
N TYR A 94 7.35 -1.32 0.89
CA TYR A 94 7.35 -2.70 1.35
C TYR A 94 7.14 -2.76 2.86
N ASP A 95 7.92 -2.01 3.64
CA ASP A 95 7.84 -1.97 5.10
C ASP A 95 6.47 -1.46 5.57
N GLY A 96 5.96 -0.38 4.98
CA GLY A 96 4.62 0.13 5.29
C GLY A 96 3.50 -0.88 5.01
N SER A 97 3.69 -1.77 4.03
CA SER A 97 2.76 -2.87 3.77
C SER A 97 2.85 -3.98 4.83
N VAL A 98 4.03 -4.23 5.40
CA VAL A 98 4.23 -5.16 6.54
C VAL A 98 3.60 -4.60 7.81
N ASP A 99 3.78 -3.31 8.05
CA ASP A 99 3.15 -2.60 9.18
C ASP A 99 1.62 -2.68 9.08
N ALA A 100 1.06 -2.41 7.90
CA ALA A 100 -0.38 -2.51 7.66
C ALA A 100 -0.94 -3.92 7.90
N GLU A 101 -0.19 -4.96 7.52
CA GLU A 101 -0.57 -6.35 7.80
C GLU A 101 -0.55 -6.65 9.30
N THR A 102 0.50 -6.23 9.98
CA THR A 102 0.72 -6.45 11.41
C THR A 102 -0.37 -5.76 12.23
N GLU A 103 -0.66 -4.49 11.95
CA GLU A 103 -1.72 -3.74 12.61
C GLU A 103 -3.08 -4.42 12.44
N THR A 104 -3.38 -4.91 11.23
CA THR A 104 -4.64 -5.64 10.97
C THR A 104 -4.70 -6.96 11.73
N ALA A 105 -3.57 -7.68 11.81
CA ALA A 105 -3.46 -8.92 12.57
C ALA A 105 -3.70 -8.70 14.07
N GLU A 106 -3.10 -7.66 14.63
CA GLU A 106 -3.26 -7.27 16.03
C GLU A 106 -4.73 -6.95 16.35
N LYS A 107 -5.38 -6.11 15.54
CA LYS A 107 -6.81 -5.79 15.66
C LYS A 107 -7.67 -7.04 15.58
N PHE A 108 -7.41 -7.95 14.63
CA PHE A 108 -8.17 -9.19 14.51
C PHE A 108 -8.01 -10.07 15.76
N ASN A 109 -6.78 -10.21 16.26
CA ASN A 109 -6.50 -10.99 17.47
C ASN A 109 -7.15 -10.38 18.72
N GLU A 110 -7.12 -9.06 18.86
CA GLU A 110 -7.83 -8.33 19.92
C GLU A 110 -9.33 -8.59 19.88
N SER A 111 -9.93 -8.48 18.69
CA SER A 111 -11.35 -8.72 18.48
C SER A 111 -11.74 -10.17 18.85
N VAL A 112 -10.95 -11.16 18.41
CA VAL A 112 -11.19 -12.57 18.78
C VAL A 112 -11.06 -12.79 20.29
N ARG A 113 -10.07 -12.17 20.95
CA ARG A 113 -9.93 -12.26 22.42
C ARG A 113 -11.14 -11.66 23.15
N ALA A 114 -11.60 -10.48 22.74
CA ALA A 114 -12.77 -9.83 23.33
C ALA A 114 -14.05 -10.68 23.14
N TYR A 115 -14.24 -11.29 21.95
CA TYR A 115 -15.34 -12.22 21.71
C TYR A 115 -15.28 -13.44 22.63
N ASN A 116 -14.11 -14.05 22.78
CA ASN A 116 -13.96 -15.23 23.63
C ASN A 116 -14.18 -14.90 25.11
N ALA A 117 -13.78 -13.70 25.56
CA ALA A 117 -13.97 -13.28 26.95
C ALA A 117 -15.46 -13.17 27.34
N ARG A 118 -16.33 -12.73 26.42
CA ARG A 118 -17.78 -12.66 26.64
C ARG A 118 -18.53 -13.96 26.31
N ASN A 119 -17.88 -14.88 25.58
CA ASN A 119 -18.40 -16.20 25.22
C ASN A 119 -17.47 -17.30 25.77
N PRO A 120 -17.35 -17.45 27.10
CA PRO A 120 -16.49 -18.47 27.68
C PRO A 120 -16.93 -19.85 27.20
N LYS A 121 -15.96 -20.70 26.81
CA LYS A 121 -16.27 -22.10 26.56
C LYS A 121 -16.69 -22.72 27.88
N THR A 122 -17.85 -23.37 27.90
CA THR A 122 -18.19 -24.29 29.00
C THR A 122 -17.40 -25.56 28.72
N ASP A 123 -16.43 -25.85 29.58
CA ASP A 123 -15.76 -27.14 29.59
C ASP A 123 -16.77 -28.16 30.15
N ASP A 124 -17.62 -28.69 29.28
CA ASP A 124 -18.42 -29.87 29.62
C ASP A 124 -17.46 -31.08 29.58
N GLU A 125 -17.23 -31.68 30.76
CA GLU A 125 -16.35 -32.82 31.08
C GLU A 125 -16.40 -34.00 30.08
#